data_AF-A0A7S0NYV5-F1
#
_entry.id   AF-A0A7S0NYV5-F1
#
_cell.length_a   1.000
_cell.length_b   1.000
_cell.length_c   1.000
_cell.angle_alpha   90.00
_cell.angle_beta   90.00
_cell.angle_gamma   90.00
#
_symmetry.space_group_name_H-M   'P 1'
#
loop_
_entity.id
_entity.type
_entity.pdbx_description
1 polymer ?
#
loop_
_entity_poly.entity_id
_entity_poly.type
_entity_poly.pdbx_seq_one_letter_code
_entity_poly.pdbx_strand_id
1 'polypeptide(L)'
;TDGVVALHPGATIEFPIDVEPPSEDRARRAVSFDHVGRLAGMNGSASGVPASTKFNELLANEMKLMCAKLSYLQSYAGMGRVGLTCHGTCQCAAHVLDAHAPPKRKERAVSIVTRANIQLHLKDVRRGWRHKGRGDTCRMRLRLLNETSSGGHQFQLKHLFLVLTGCSTLPA
;
A
#
# COMPACT_ATOMS: atom_id res chain seq x y z
N THR A 1 19.82 3.79 -5.46
CA THR A 1 20.91 2.88 -5.06
C THR A 1 20.27 1.57 -4.65
N ASP A 2 20.61 0.48 -5.35
CA ASP A 2 20.11 -0.84 -5.00
C ASP A 2 20.88 -1.33 -3.77
N GLY A 3 20.33 -1.07 -2.58
CA GLY A 3 20.87 -1.59 -1.33
C GLY A 3 20.37 -3.01 -1.10
N VAL A 4 21.28 -3.99 -1.09
CA VAL A 4 20.95 -5.33 -0.61
C VAL A 4 21.11 -5.34 0.91
N VAL A 5 20.00 -5.42 1.64
CA VAL A 5 20.02 -5.62 3.09
C VAL A 5 19.98 -7.12 3.36
N ALA A 6 21.08 -7.68 3.86
CA ALA A 6 21.11 -9.05 4.34
C ALA A 6 20.54 -9.09 5.77
N LEU A 7 19.56 -9.95 6.00
CA LEU A 7 18.89 -10.10 7.28
C LEU A 7 19.03 -11.54 7.78
N HIS A 8 19.14 -11.70 9.10
CA HIS A 8 19.07 -13.00 9.75
C HIS A 8 17.62 -13.50 9.87
N PRO A 9 17.39 -14.83 9.92
CA PRO A 9 16.07 -15.38 10.21
C PRO A 9 15.48 -14.78 11.48
N GLY A 10 14.19 -14.44 11.44
CA GLY A 10 13.49 -13.75 12.53
C GLY A 10 13.67 -12.22 12.54
N ALA A 11 14.63 -11.68 11.79
CA ALA A 11 14.80 -10.24 11.67
C ALA A 11 13.56 -9.58 11.06
N THR A 12 13.36 -8.32 11.46
CA THR A 12 12.17 -7.55 11.12
C THR A 12 12.59 -6.19 10.56
N ILE A 13 11.97 -5.78 9.46
CA ILE A 13 12.02 -4.41 8.95
C ILE A 13 10.65 -3.79 9.11
N GLU A 14 10.61 -2.56 9.60
CA GLU A 14 9.40 -1.75 9.63
C GLU A 14 9.51 -0.58 8.66
N PHE A 15 8.47 -0.38 7.86
CA PHE A 15 8.32 0.74 6.95
C PHE A 15 7.23 1.65 7.49
N PRO A 16 7.56 2.86 7.98
CA PRO A 16 6.55 3.86 8.26
C PRO A 16 5.87 4.27 6.94
N ILE A 17 4.56 4.37 6.98
CA ILE A 17 3.72 4.80 5.86
C ILE A 17 3.18 6.17 6.22
N ASP A 18 3.82 7.20 5.67
CA ASP A 18 3.38 8.57 5.79
C ASP A 18 2.28 8.82 4.76
N VAL A 19 1.05 8.94 5.25
CA VAL A 19 -0.10 9.29 4.42
C VAL A 19 -0.24 10.80 4.48
N GLU A 20 0.35 11.50 3.50
CA GLU A 20 0.08 12.91 3.34
C GLU A 20 -1.31 13.13 2.72
N PRO A 21 -2.10 14.06 3.27
CA PRO A 21 -3.31 14.51 2.61
C PRO A 21 -3.02 14.98 1.18
N PRO A 22 -3.92 14.75 0.21
CA PRO A 22 -3.96 15.65 -0.93
C PRO A 22 -4.20 17.06 -0.36
N SER A 23 -3.32 18.01 -0.66
CA SER A 23 -3.55 19.41 -0.28
C SER A 23 -4.93 19.86 -0.78
N GLU A 24 -5.61 20.75 -0.03
CA GLU A 24 -6.95 21.24 -0.41
C GLU A 24 -7.01 21.71 -1.88
N ASP A 25 -5.94 22.32 -2.38
CA ASP A 25 -5.81 22.74 -3.79
C ASP A 25 -5.84 21.58 -4.79
N ARG A 26 -5.32 20.40 -4.41
CA ARG A 26 -5.32 19.21 -5.26
C ARG A 26 -6.65 18.48 -5.23
N ALA A 27 -7.31 18.46 -4.06
CA ALA A 27 -8.66 17.92 -3.92
C ALA A 27 -9.68 18.71 -4.76
N ARG A 28 -9.57 20.05 -4.79
CA ARG A 28 -10.44 20.90 -5.64
C ARG A 28 -10.24 20.66 -7.14
N ARG A 29 -9.01 20.35 -7.59
CA ARG A 29 -8.72 20.08 -9.02
C ARG A 29 -9.15 18.70 -9.48
N ALA A 30 -9.05 17.67 -8.63
CA ALA A 30 -9.47 16.31 -8.97
C ALA A 30 -10.98 16.20 -9.26
N VAL A 31 -11.79 17.11 -8.71
CA VAL A 31 -13.25 17.14 -8.89
C VAL A 31 -13.68 17.99 -10.10
N SER A 32 -12.77 18.78 -10.70
CA SER A 32 -13.10 19.73 -11.75
C SER A 32 -13.21 19.12 -13.16
N PHE A 33 -13.07 17.81 -13.36
CA PHE A 33 -12.94 17.23 -14.71
C PHE A 33 -14.04 16.28 -15.21
N ASP A 34 -15.09 15.98 -14.45
CA ASP A 34 -16.10 15.02 -14.95
C ASP A 34 -17.54 15.54 -15.12
N HIS A 35 -17.93 16.74 -14.70
CA HIS A 35 -19.33 17.20 -14.80
C HIS A 35 -19.55 18.63 -15.33
N VAL A 36 -18.73 19.13 -16.28
CA VAL A 36 -19.12 20.31 -17.09
C VAL A 36 -19.81 19.83 -18.37
N GLY A 37 -20.98 19.21 -18.18
CA GLY A 37 -21.90 18.85 -19.25
C GLY A 37 -23.29 19.34 -18.87
N ARG A 38 -23.65 20.52 -19.38
CA ARG A 38 -25.02 21.09 -19.46
C ARG A 38 -25.86 21.08 -18.18
N LEU A 39 -26.16 22.27 -17.67
CA LEU A 39 -27.54 22.74 -17.56
C LEU A 39 -27.54 24.27 -17.41
N ALA A 40 -28.09 24.93 -18.40
CA ALA A 40 -28.39 26.35 -18.39
C ALA A 40 -29.63 26.61 -17.53
N GLY A 41 -29.61 27.70 -16.78
CA GLY A 41 -30.78 28.40 -16.29
C GLY A 41 -31.39 27.85 -14.99
N MET A 42 -31.12 28.53 -13.87
CA MET A 42 -32.09 28.77 -12.81
C MET A 42 -31.51 29.76 -11.78
N ASN A 43 -32.03 30.99 -11.80
CA ASN A 43 -31.92 31.93 -10.70
C ASN A 43 -32.85 31.46 -9.58
N GLY A 44 -32.27 31.05 -8.46
CA GLY A 44 -33.03 30.66 -7.27
C GLY A 44 -32.15 30.75 -6.03
N SER A 45 -32.38 31.79 -5.22
CA SER A 45 -31.82 31.93 -3.88
C SER A 45 -32.19 30.72 -3.02
N ALA A 46 -31.21 29.91 -2.66
CA ALA A 46 -31.37 28.84 -1.68
C ALA A 46 -30.36 29.02 -0.55
N SER A 47 -30.89 29.24 0.64
CA SER A 47 -30.21 29.31 1.92
C SER A 47 -29.30 28.08 2.15
N GLY A 48 -27.99 28.33 2.25
CA GLY A 48 -27.23 28.07 3.48
C GLY A 48 -27.19 26.64 4.04
N VAL A 49 -27.06 25.59 3.23
CA VAL A 49 -26.56 24.29 3.71
C VAL A 49 -25.16 24.07 3.11
N PRO A 50 -24.08 23.96 3.92
CA PRO A 50 -22.76 23.78 3.37
C PRO A 50 -22.66 22.38 2.74
N ALA A 51 -22.72 22.31 1.41
CA ALA A 51 -22.45 21.10 0.62
C ALA A 51 -21.06 20.47 0.89
N SER A 52 -20.23 21.14 1.67
CA SER A 52 -18.87 20.73 2.07
C SER A 52 -18.83 19.52 3.02
N THR A 53 -19.77 19.37 3.97
CA THR A 53 -19.65 18.32 5.00
C THR A 53 -19.93 16.91 4.48
N LYS A 54 -20.96 16.72 3.63
CA LYS A 54 -21.28 15.41 3.05
C LYS A 54 -20.25 14.94 2.01
N PHE A 55 -19.63 15.88 1.27
CA PHE A 55 -18.64 15.56 0.25
C PHE A 55 -17.30 15.09 0.86
N ASN A 56 -16.86 15.77 1.92
CA ASN A 56 -15.71 15.32 2.72
C ASN A 56 -15.96 13.95 3.36
N GLU A 57 -17.21 13.58 3.62
CA GLU A 57 -17.57 12.27 4.18
C GLU A 57 -17.47 11.11 3.18
N LEU A 58 -17.89 11.35 1.94
CA LEU A 58 -17.78 10.37 0.85
C LEU A 58 -16.32 10.16 0.45
N LEU A 59 -15.55 11.24 0.29
CA LEU A 59 -14.11 11.16 0.04
C LEU A 59 -13.37 10.49 1.20
N ALA A 60 -13.71 10.80 2.46
CA ALA A 60 -13.10 10.13 3.61
C ALA A 60 -13.46 8.65 3.73
N ASN A 61 -14.54 8.19 3.11
CA ASN A 61 -14.89 6.77 3.03
C ASN A 61 -14.19 6.07 1.87
N GLU A 62 -14.02 6.72 0.72
CA GLU A 62 -13.27 6.15 -0.41
C GLU A 62 -11.75 6.14 -0.17
N MET A 63 -11.21 7.13 0.55
CA MET A 63 -9.78 7.22 0.88
C MET A 63 -9.33 6.28 2.02
N LYS A 64 -10.18 5.35 2.47
CA LYS A 64 -9.81 4.34 3.48
C LYS A 64 -8.95 3.21 2.92
N LEU A 65 -8.83 3.12 1.60
CA LEU A 65 -8.11 2.05 0.92
C LEU A 65 -6.85 2.60 0.27
N MET A 66 -5.72 1.97 0.54
CA MET A 66 -4.47 2.19 -0.17
C MET A 66 -3.89 0.85 -0.63
N CYS A 67 -3.03 0.89 -1.63
CA CYS A 67 -2.33 -0.28 -2.12
C CYS A 67 -0.82 -0.11 -1.95
N ALA A 68 -0.20 -1.00 -1.18
CA ALA A 68 1.26 -1.15 -1.18
C ALA A 68 1.66 -2.15 -2.27
N LYS A 69 2.43 -1.69 -3.25
CA LYS A 69 3.00 -2.51 -4.31
C LYS A 69 4.45 -2.81 -3.96
N LEU A 70 4.72 -4.07 -3.65
CA LEU A 70 6.05 -4.58 -3.37
C LEU A 70 6.58 -5.30 -4.59
N SER A 71 7.88 -5.19 -4.82
CA SER A 71 8.59 -6.04 -5.77
C SER A 71 9.82 -6.65 -5.10
N TYR A 72 10.04 -7.92 -5.33
CA TYR A 72 11.10 -8.69 -4.69
C TYR A 72 11.67 -9.73 -5.65
N LEU A 73 12.89 -10.18 -5.38
CA LEU A 73 13.55 -11.19 -6.19
C LEU A 73 13.07 -12.58 -5.78
N GLN A 74 12.60 -13.36 -6.75
CA GLN A 74 12.37 -14.79 -6.63
C GLN A 74 13.49 -15.59 -7.31
N SER A 75 13.91 -16.69 -6.71
CA SER A 75 14.93 -17.59 -7.27
C SER A 75 14.77 -19.03 -6.78
N TYR A 76 15.49 -19.95 -7.40
CA TYR A 76 15.38 -21.39 -7.15
C TYR A 76 16.15 -21.86 -5.91
N ALA A 77 17.19 -21.14 -5.46
CA ALA A 77 18.02 -21.59 -4.34
C ALA A 77 18.27 -20.46 -3.34
N GLY A 78 18.37 -20.83 -2.07
CA GLY A 78 18.78 -19.93 -0.99
C GLY A 78 17.72 -18.91 -0.55
N MET A 79 16.52 -18.92 -1.15
CA MET A 79 15.47 -17.94 -0.92
C MET A 79 14.55 -18.32 0.25
N GLY A 80 14.25 -17.31 1.08
CA GLY A 80 13.42 -17.42 2.27
C GLY A 80 11.97 -16.95 2.07
N ARG A 81 11.19 -17.09 3.13
CA ARG A 81 9.80 -16.60 3.21
C ARG A 81 9.73 -15.38 4.12
N VAL A 82 8.94 -14.39 3.76
CA VAL A 82 8.71 -13.20 4.58
C VAL A 82 7.23 -13.11 4.95
N GLY A 83 6.96 -12.98 6.24
CA GLY A 83 5.64 -12.62 6.76
C GLY A 83 5.47 -11.10 6.71
N LEU A 84 4.33 -10.65 6.21
CA LEU A 84 3.96 -9.24 6.12
C LEU A 84 2.73 -8.99 6.96
N THR A 85 2.81 -7.97 7.81
CA THR A 85 1.73 -7.53 8.71
C THR A 85 1.68 -6.00 8.77
N CYS A 86 0.52 -5.44 9.13
CA CYS A 86 0.34 -4.01 9.29
C CYS A 86 -0.07 -3.67 10.72
N HIS A 87 0.48 -2.57 11.24
CA HIS A 87 0.27 -2.10 12.61
C HIS A 87 0.02 -0.58 12.64
N GLY A 88 -0.41 -0.06 13.79
CA GLY A 88 -0.73 1.36 13.97
C GLY A 88 -2.09 1.74 13.40
N THR A 89 -2.14 2.85 12.66
CA THR A 89 -3.37 3.44 12.07
C THR A 89 -3.87 2.73 10.81
N CYS A 90 -3.29 1.58 10.46
CA CYS A 90 -3.75 0.77 9.34
C CYS A 90 -3.85 -0.72 9.71
N GLN A 91 -4.57 -1.46 8.88
CA GLN A 91 -4.68 -2.91 8.91
C GLN A 91 -4.55 -3.46 7.49
N CYS A 92 -4.02 -4.67 7.38
CA CYS A 92 -4.00 -5.46 6.17
C CYS A 92 -4.19 -6.94 6.55
N ALA A 93 -4.56 -7.77 5.58
CA ALA A 93 -4.48 -9.22 5.77
C ALA A 93 -3.02 -9.63 6.02
N ALA A 94 -2.81 -10.67 6.81
CA ALA A 94 -1.47 -11.24 6.93
C ALA A 94 -1.10 -11.90 5.59
N HIS A 95 0.09 -11.61 5.08
CA HIS A 95 0.60 -12.21 3.84
C HIS A 95 1.91 -12.95 4.09
N VAL A 96 2.13 -14.02 3.33
CA VAL A 96 3.44 -14.68 3.27
C VAL A 96 3.96 -14.58 1.85
N LEU A 97 5.09 -13.90 1.68
CA LEU A 97 5.78 -13.76 0.41
C LEU A 97 6.89 -14.80 0.35
N ASP A 98 6.74 -15.80 -0.51
CA ASP A 98 7.76 -16.80 -0.75
C ASP A 98 8.68 -16.35 -1.89
N ALA A 99 9.96 -16.14 -1.58
CA ALA A 99 10.96 -15.80 -2.59
C ALA A 99 11.48 -17.04 -3.35
N HIS A 100 11.10 -18.26 -2.94
CA HIS A 100 11.45 -19.46 -3.69
C HIS A 100 10.53 -19.64 -4.90
N ALA A 101 11.13 -19.82 -6.08
CA ALA A 101 10.43 -20.26 -7.28
C ALA A 101 10.92 -21.67 -7.66
N PRO A 102 10.03 -22.68 -7.71
CA PRO A 102 10.42 -24.02 -8.10
C PRO A 102 10.92 -24.01 -9.56
N PRO A 103 11.98 -24.79 -9.88
CA PRO A 103 12.52 -24.82 -11.22
C PRO A 103 11.46 -25.36 -12.19
N LYS A 104 11.06 -24.56 -13.18
CA LYS A 104 10.25 -25.06 -14.30
C LYS A 104 11.16 -25.80 -15.26
N ARG A 105 10.71 -26.96 -15.78
CA ARG A 105 11.48 -27.90 -16.63
C ARG A 105 12.20 -27.27 -17.85
N LYS A 106 11.85 -26.04 -18.25
CA LYS A 106 12.41 -25.34 -19.42
C LYS A 106 13.04 -23.97 -19.12
N GLU A 107 12.96 -23.47 -17.89
CA GLU A 107 13.52 -22.16 -17.54
C GLU A 107 14.93 -22.38 -16.95
N ARG A 108 15.97 -21.86 -17.62
CA ARG A 108 17.32 -21.79 -17.02
C ARG A 108 17.22 -20.94 -15.76
N ALA A 109 17.92 -21.35 -14.70
CA ALA A 109 18.03 -20.65 -13.42
C ALA A 109 18.14 -19.12 -13.58
N VAL A 110 17.00 -18.43 -13.50
CA VAL A 110 16.93 -16.97 -13.55
C VAL A 110 16.23 -16.50 -12.31
N SER A 111 16.87 -15.54 -11.65
CA SER A 111 16.21 -14.77 -10.60
C SER A 111 15.24 -13.80 -11.27
N ILE A 112 13.96 -13.90 -10.94
CA ILE A 112 12.89 -13.08 -11.53
C ILE A 112 12.40 -12.05 -10.52
N VAL A 113 12.01 -10.86 -10.98
CA VAL A 113 11.39 -9.86 -10.11
C VAL A 113 9.89 -10.10 -10.08
N THR A 114 9.38 -10.46 -8.92
CA THR A 114 7.96 -10.72 -8.67
C THR A 114 7.34 -9.57 -7.90
N ARG A 115 6.03 -9.40 -8.03
CA ARG A 115 5.27 -8.30 -7.42
C ARG A 115 4.18 -8.83 -6.50
N ALA A 116 3.95 -8.13 -5.40
CA ALA A 116 2.83 -8.34 -4.50
C ALA A 116 2.07 -7.04 -4.28
N ASN A 117 0.74 -7.12 -4.30
CA ASN A 117 -0.15 -5.99 -4.03
C ASN A 117 -0.81 -6.24 -2.68
N ILE A 118 -0.60 -5.34 -1.73
CA ILE A 118 -1.10 -5.46 -0.36
C ILE A 118 -2.12 -4.37 -0.14
N GLN A 119 -3.35 -4.78 0.17
CA GLN A 119 -4.43 -3.86 0.48
C GLN A 119 -4.31 -3.38 1.92
N LEU A 120 -4.20 -2.07 2.06
CA LEU A 120 -4.13 -1.38 3.34
C LEU A 120 -5.47 -0.69 3.60
N HIS A 121 -6.03 -0.92 4.78
CA HIS A 121 -7.22 -0.23 5.28
C HIS A 121 -6.82 0.70 6.41
N LEU A 122 -7.11 2.00 6.28
CA LEU A 122 -6.86 2.99 7.32
C LEU A 122 -7.96 2.92 8.39
N LYS A 123 -7.56 2.85 9.67
CA LYS A 123 -8.47 2.65 10.81
C LYS A 123 -9.19 3.92 11.26
N ASP A 124 -8.59 5.09 11.09
CA ASP A 124 -9.22 6.37 11.43
C ASP A 124 -8.51 7.56 10.74
N VAL A 125 -9.01 7.94 9.57
CA VAL A 125 -8.49 9.10 8.82
C VAL A 125 -8.79 10.42 9.55
N ARG A 126 -9.80 10.49 10.44
CA ARG A 126 -10.21 11.77 11.04
C ARG A 126 -9.35 12.17 12.23
N ARG A 127 -8.90 11.19 13.04
CA ARG A 127 -8.12 11.47 14.28
C ARG A 127 -6.62 11.55 14.07
N GLY A 128 -6.06 10.81 13.13
CA GLY A 128 -4.61 10.79 12.88
C GLY A 128 -4.04 12.12 12.37
N TRP A 129 -4.89 12.98 11.80
CA TRP A 129 -4.45 14.16 11.04
C TRP A 129 -4.14 15.37 11.93
N ARG A 130 -4.72 15.43 13.14
CA ARG A 130 -4.49 16.55 14.08
C ARG A 130 -3.28 16.35 14.99
N HIS A 131 -2.72 15.14 15.05
CA HIS A 131 -1.61 14.83 15.95
C HIS A 131 -0.33 14.53 15.15
N LYS A 132 0.30 15.61 14.66
CA LYS A 132 1.61 15.56 13.98
C LYS A 132 2.78 15.18 14.91
N GLY A 133 2.54 14.53 16.05
CA GLY A 133 3.48 14.54 17.18
C GLY A 133 3.71 13.25 17.95
N ARG A 134 2.80 12.26 17.99
CA ARG A 134 3.03 11.05 18.81
C ARG A 134 2.35 9.80 18.27
N GLY A 135 3.16 8.84 17.83
CA GLY A 135 2.90 7.41 18.04
C GLY A 135 2.24 6.63 16.91
N ASP A 136 1.19 7.17 16.30
CA ASP A 136 0.23 6.32 15.58
C ASP A 136 0.36 6.41 14.05
N THR A 137 1.58 6.24 13.52
CA THR A 137 1.78 6.10 12.07
C THR A 137 1.39 4.70 11.59
N CYS A 138 0.87 4.61 10.36
CA CYS A 138 0.68 3.32 9.72
C CYS A 138 2.06 2.70 9.51
N ARG A 139 2.23 1.43 9.90
CA ARG A 139 3.50 0.72 9.71
C ARG A 139 3.26 -0.61 9.05
N MET A 140 4.06 -0.89 8.03
CA MET A 140 4.12 -2.20 7.42
C MET A 140 5.37 -2.91 7.92
N ARG A 141 5.19 -4.11 8.46
CA ARG A 141 6.25 -4.91 9.07
C ARG A 141 6.49 -6.14 8.21
N LEU A 142 7.72 -6.28 7.75
CA LEU A 142 8.22 -7.48 7.07
C LEU A 142 9.11 -8.25 8.04
N ARG A 143 8.78 -9.51 8.31
CA ARG A 143 9.57 -10.41 9.15
C ARG A 143 10.07 -11.59 8.34
N LEU A 144 11.38 -11.78 8.31
CA LEU A 144 11.97 -12.96 7.68
C LEU A 144 11.64 -14.19 8.53
N LEU A 145 10.98 -15.18 7.95
CA LEU A 145 10.52 -16.36 8.65
C LEU A 145 11.65 -17.39 8.79
N ASN A 146 11.57 -18.19 9.85
CA ASN A 146 12.50 -19.30 10.08
C ASN A 146 12.18 -20.49 9.15
N GLU A 147 10.95 -20.60 8.67
CA GLU A 147 10.57 -21.60 7.69
C GLU A 147 10.98 -21.13 6.28
N THR A 148 11.60 -22.03 5.51
CA THR A 148 12.06 -21.75 4.16
C THR A 148 11.61 -22.84 3.21
N SER A 149 11.30 -22.47 1.97
CA SER A 149 10.91 -23.43 0.94
C SER A 149 12.11 -24.01 0.18
N SER A 150 13.30 -23.43 0.36
CA SER A 150 14.52 -23.77 -0.39
C SER A 150 15.76 -24.08 0.46
N GLY A 151 15.62 -24.10 1.79
CA GLY A 151 16.73 -24.30 2.73
C GLY A 151 17.55 -23.05 3.03
N GLY A 152 17.25 -21.89 2.42
CA GLY A 152 17.92 -20.62 2.71
C GLY A 152 16.96 -19.49 3.09
N HIS A 153 17.51 -18.39 3.61
CA HIS A 153 16.74 -17.28 4.18
C HIS A 153 16.95 -15.95 3.45
N GLN A 154 17.41 -15.98 2.21
CA GLN A 154 17.63 -14.75 1.44
C GLN A 154 16.29 -14.17 0.98
N PHE A 155 16.09 -12.88 1.19
CA PHE A 155 14.97 -12.14 0.62
C PHE A 155 15.47 -10.78 0.15
N GLN A 156 15.26 -10.45 -1.12
CA GLN A 156 15.68 -9.17 -1.69
C GLN A 156 14.47 -8.35 -2.10
N LEU A 157 14.11 -7.35 -1.30
CA LEU A 157 13.16 -6.32 -1.68
C LEU A 157 13.81 -5.36 -2.68
N LYS A 158 13.16 -5.11 -3.82
CA LYS A 158 13.65 -4.19 -4.86
C LYS A 158 12.97 -2.83 -4.74
N HIS A 159 11.64 -2.84 -4.66
CA HIS A 159 10.86 -1.61 -4.55
C HIS A 159 9.64 -1.80 -3.64
N LEU A 160 9.27 -0.71 -2.98
CA LEU A 160 8.03 -0.55 -2.24
C LEU A 160 7.41 0.78 -2.69
N PHE A 161 6.21 0.71 -3.26
CA PHE A 161 5.44 1.88 -3.67
C PHE A 161 4.09 1.88 -2.97
N LEU A 162 3.59 3.07 -2.65
CA LEU A 162 2.24 3.28 -2.12
C LEU A 162 1.40 3.98 -3.19
N VAL A 163 0.19 3.47 -3.40
CA VAL A 163 -0.77 4.03 -4.35
C VAL A 163 -2.10 4.23 -3.64
N LEU A 164 -2.68 5.43 -3.77
CA LEU A 164 -3.97 5.78 -3.14
C LEU A 164 -5.17 5.21 -3.92
N THR A 165 -4.98 4.75 -5.15
CA THR A 165 -6.05 4.16 -5.96
C THR A 165 -6.03 2.64 -5.82
N GLY A 166 -7.23 2.02 -5.81
CA GLY A 166 -7.48 0.67 -5.31
C GLY A 166 -6.51 -0.42 -5.77
N CYS A 167 -6.37 -1.48 -4.95
CA CYS A 167 -5.62 -2.67 -5.31
C CYS A 167 -6.36 -3.45 -6.40
N SER A 168 -6.30 -2.98 -7.63
CA SER A 168 -6.69 -3.81 -8.78
C SER A 168 -5.72 -4.98 -8.83
N THR A 169 -6.18 -6.15 -8.40
CA THR A 169 -5.56 -7.43 -8.73
C THR A 169 -5.71 -7.59 -10.24
N LEU A 170 -4.73 -7.16 -11.02
CA LEU A 170 -4.59 -7.71 -12.36
C LEU A 170 -4.34 -9.22 -12.14
N PRO A 171 -5.19 -10.11 -12.69
CA PRO A 171 -4.92 -11.53 -12.62
C PRO A 171 -3.54 -11.80 -13.22
N ALA A 172 -2.78 -12.64 -12.51
CA ALA A 172 -1.45 -13.07 -12.92
C ALA A 172 -1.49 -13.89 -14.21
#